data_AF-A0AAD1R0B2-F1
#
_entry.id   AF-A0AAD1R0B2-F1
#
_cell.length_a   1.000
_cell.length_b   1.000
_cell.length_c   1.000
_cell.angle_alpha   90.00
_cell.angle_beta   90.00
_cell.angle_gamma   90.00
#
_symmetry.space_group_name_H-M   'P 1'
#
loop_
_entity.id
_entity.type
_entity.pdbx_description
1 polymer ?
#
loop_
_entity_poly.entity_id
_entity_poly.type
_entity_poly.pdbx_seq_one_letter_code
_entity_poly.pdbx_strand_id
1 'polypeptide(L)'
;MEEDVKVLMKVDSTVQESLLSEVIPDPMEGEQTWPTEEELKEAEDSLKANTKIVKKVPKGTSAYQAAWILDDEEDHGDDESEDYDDDDDMEGEQADAIDEDLSEDEDGSSNEEPEESETLTIPDSTRDDKYDENLDEEEEKQMLERYKLERQDELFPDEVDTPRNQLARIRFQKYRGLKSFRTSPWDSKENLPRDYARIFQFHDFFRTRKRVFRDLEDENEGAMVGWYVTVHISGVPVSVMEQFAQGGPLVLCSLLPHEQKMSVINMVGRRYQGNSEPIKAKEELIFHCGFRRFRASPLFSQHTSADKHKSERFMRSDTSVVVTVYAPIIFPPASVLMFKQRNNGMHDLVATGSVLSVDPDRIIIKRIVLSGHPFKILTRTAVVRYMFFNREDILWFKPVELRTKWGRRGHIKEPLGTHGHMKCLFDGQLKSQDTVLMNLYKRVYPKWNYDPYVAPPVTWVKNENTIEPSEVEMD
;
A
#
# COMPACT_ATOMS: atom_id res chain seq x y z
N MET A 1 -12.06 8.61 66.48
CA MET A 1 -11.94 7.17 66.21
C MET A 1 -11.20 7.10 64.90
N GLU A 2 -9.89 6.86 64.94
CA GLU A 2 -9.13 6.51 63.73
C GLU A 2 -9.63 5.11 63.36
N GLU A 3 -10.37 5.00 62.27
CA GLU A 3 -10.76 3.70 61.74
C GLU A 3 -9.47 2.99 61.30
N ASP A 4 -9.16 1.86 61.94
CA ASP A 4 -7.99 1.05 61.60
C ASP A 4 -8.05 0.67 60.11
N VAL A 5 -7.09 1.19 59.33
CA VAL A 5 -6.98 0.90 57.89
C VAL A 5 -6.66 -0.59 57.72
N LYS A 6 -7.69 -1.38 57.44
CA LYS A 6 -7.56 -2.82 57.21
C LYS A 6 -6.93 -3.07 55.83
N VAL A 7 -5.69 -3.56 55.82
CA VAL A 7 -5.01 -3.99 54.59
C VAL A 7 -5.75 -5.21 54.03
N LEU A 8 -6.38 -5.04 52.86
CA LEU A 8 -7.14 -6.11 52.21
C LEU A 8 -6.25 -7.08 51.44
N MET A 9 -5.30 -6.55 50.66
CA MET A 9 -4.34 -7.32 49.87
C MET A 9 -3.01 -6.60 49.78
N LYS A 10 -1.94 -7.37 49.61
CA LYS A 10 -0.60 -6.87 49.28
C LYS A 10 -0.17 -7.50 47.96
N VAL A 11 0.64 -6.78 47.20
CA VAL A 11 1.19 -7.27 45.94
C VAL A 11 2.10 -8.47 46.24
N ASP A 12 1.79 -9.62 45.65
CA ASP A 12 2.68 -10.77 45.66
C ASP A 12 3.72 -10.62 44.54
N SER A 13 4.99 -10.48 44.91
CA SER A 13 6.09 -10.31 43.96
C SER A 13 6.28 -11.50 43.01
N THR A 14 5.76 -12.68 43.35
CA THR A 14 5.94 -13.90 42.54
C THR A 14 4.92 -14.03 41.40
N VAL A 15 3.72 -13.49 41.59
CA VAL A 15 2.62 -13.51 40.60
C VAL A 15 2.56 -12.22 39.78
N GLN A 16 3.24 -11.16 40.24
CA GLN A 16 3.26 -9.86 39.57
C GLN A 16 3.74 -9.96 38.11
N GLU A 17 2.86 -9.62 37.17
CA GLU A 17 3.23 -9.53 35.76
C GLU A 17 4.27 -8.41 35.53
N SER A 18 5.22 -8.67 34.64
CA SER A 18 6.25 -7.71 34.26
C SER A 18 5.65 -6.55 33.46
N LEU A 19 6.19 -5.34 33.66
CA LEU A 19 5.76 -4.16 32.90
C LEU A 19 6.24 -4.13 31.41
N LEU A 20 6.89 -5.19 30.96
CA LEU A 20 7.42 -5.29 29.60
C LEU A 20 6.26 -5.47 28.60
N SER A 21 5.95 -4.41 27.85
CA SER A 21 4.95 -4.42 26.80
C SER A 21 5.45 -5.00 25.48
N GLU A 22 6.76 -5.01 25.27
CA GLU A 22 7.41 -5.37 24.01
C GLU A 22 8.48 -6.44 24.22
N VAL A 23 8.64 -7.32 23.23
CA VAL A 23 9.79 -8.23 23.16
C VAL A 23 10.98 -7.44 22.62
N ILE A 24 12.12 -7.52 23.30
CA ILE A 24 13.39 -7.00 22.81
C ILE A 24 13.94 -8.06 21.83
N PRO A 25 13.93 -7.83 20.50
CA PRO A 25 14.42 -8.81 19.55
C PRO A 25 15.94 -8.89 19.64
N ASP A 26 16.50 -10.10 19.62
CA ASP A 26 17.94 -10.27 19.50
C ASP A 26 18.39 -9.92 18.06
N PRO A 27 19.27 -8.92 17.86
CA PRO A 27 19.73 -8.54 16.53
C PRO A 27 20.47 -9.67 15.77
N MET A 28 21.03 -10.66 16.46
CA MET A 28 21.79 -11.76 15.83
C MET A 28 20.93 -12.95 15.39
N GLU A 29 19.69 -13.09 15.85
CA GLU A 29 18.83 -14.25 15.52
C GLU A 29 18.39 -14.31 14.05
N GLY A 30 18.52 -13.21 13.30
CA GLY A 30 18.10 -13.11 11.90
C GLY A 30 19.22 -13.17 10.85
N GLU A 31 20.49 -13.24 11.27
CA GLU A 31 21.64 -13.06 10.36
C GLU A 31 22.45 -14.35 10.09
N GLN A 32 22.04 -15.50 10.65
CA GLN A 32 22.87 -16.71 10.59
C GLN A 32 22.16 -17.95 10.05
N THR A 33 21.69 -17.87 8.81
CA THR A 33 21.56 -19.05 7.95
C THR A 33 22.81 -19.12 7.09
N TRP A 34 23.73 -20.03 7.40
CA TRP A 34 24.76 -20.41 6.45
C TRP A 34 24.05 -20.87 5.17
N PRO A 35 24.40 -20.35 3.98
CA PRO A 35 23.86 -20.84 2.71
C PRO A 35 24.01 -22.35 2.67
N THR A 36 22.95 -23.06 2.28
CA THR A 36 23.01 -24.51 2.13
C THR A 36 23.96 -24.86 0.99
N GLU A 37 24.56 -26.05 1.04
CA GLU A 37 25.51 -26.51 0.02
C GLU A 37 24.89 -26.53 -1.39
N GLU A 38 23.56 -26.66 -1.48
CA GLU A 38 22.78 -26.57 -2.73
C GLU A 38 22.67 -25.15 -3.26
N GLU A 39 22.44 -24.14 -2.40
CA GLU A 39 22.36 -22.73 -2.81
C GLU A 39 23.73 -22.19 -3.26
N LEU A 40 24.81 -22.66 -2.64
CA LEU A 40 26.18 -22.36 -3.07
C LEU A 40 26.46 -22.97 -4.46
N LYS A 41 25.98 -24.18 -4.73
CA LYS A 41 26.13 -24.84 -6.03
C LYS A 41 25.34 -24.12 -7.13
N GLU A 42 24.09 -23.72 -6.87
CA GLU A 42 23.30 -22.93 -7.82
C GLU A 42 23.91 -21.54 -8.07
N ALA A 43 24.50 -20.91 -7.06
CA ALA A 43 25.24 -19.66 -7.22
C ALA A 43 26.50 -19.86 -8.08
N GLU A 44 27.27 -20.92 -7.85
CA GLU A 44 28.43 -21.26 -8.68
C GLU A 44 28.05 -21.61 -10.12
N ASP A 45 26.95 -22.34 -10.33
CA ASP A 45 26.47 -22.73 -11.66
C ASP A 45 25.89 -21.53 -12.41
N SER A 46 25.19 -20.61 -11.73
CA SER A 46 24.72 -19.35 -12.32
C SER A 46 25.85 -18.37 -12.61
N LEU A 47 26.93 -18.37 -11.83
CA LEU A 47 28.15 -17.60 -12.11
C LEU A 47 28.95 -18.20 -13.28
N LYS A 48 29.02 -19.53 -13.39
CA LYS A 48 29.65 -20.22 -14.54
C LYS A 48 28.88 -19.96 -15.84
N ALA A 49 27.54 -19.98 -15.79
CA ALA A 49 26.69 -19.64 -16.93
C ALA A 49 26.76 -18.15 -17.35
N ASN A 50 27.12 -17.26 -16.42
CA ASN A 50 27.28 -15.81 -16.67
C ASN A 50 28.72 -15.37 -16.96
N THR A 51 29.62 -16.30 -17.29
CA THR A 51 30.96 -15.93 -17.77
C THR A 51 30.82 -15.12 -19.06
N LYS A 52 30.96 -13.79 -18.95
CA LYS A 52 30.92 -12.88 -20.08
C LYS A 52 32.09 -13.22 -21.01
N ILE A 53 31.78 -13.79 -22.17
CA ILE A 53 32.71 -13.90 -23.28
C ILE A 53 33.16 -12.48 -23.65
N VAL A 54 34.43 -12.16 -23.38
CA VAL A 54 35.00 -10.84 -23.70
C VAL A 54 35.40 -10.85 -25.17
N LYS A 55 34.48 -10.43 -26.05
CA LYS A 55 34.75 -10.28 -27.49
C LYS A 55 35.65 -9.08 -27.75
N LYS A 56 36.77 -9.28 -28.46
CA LYS A 56 37.60 -8.18 -28.97
C LYS A 56 36.93 -7.60 -30.21
N VAL A 57 36.26 -6.47 -30.04
CA VAL A 57 35.60 -5.75 -31.15
C VAL A 57 36.36 -4.48 -31.53
N PRO A 58 36.42 -4.12 -32.84
CA PRO A 58 37.06 -2.87 -33.28
C PRO A 58 36.46 -1.63 -32.61
N LYS A 59 37.29 -0.60 -32.39
CA LYS A 59 36.83 0.66 -31.78
C LYS A 59 35.76 1.30 -32.68
N GLY A 60 34.54 1.49 -32.13
CA GLY A 60 33.42 2.10 -32.84
C GLY A 60 32.33 1.14 -33.30
N THR A 61 32.46 -0.18 -33.09
CA THR A 61 31.38 -1.12 -33.41
C THR A 61 30.24 -1.04 -32.41
N SER A 62 29.01 -0.92 -32.90
CA SER A 62 27.80 -1.00 -32.07
C SER A 62 27.60 -2.41 -31.48
N ALA A 63 26.87 -2.51 -30.38
CA ALA A 63 26.57 -3.80 -29.74
C ALA A 63 25.85 -4.79 -30.68
N TYR A 64 25.08 -4.29 -31.66
CA TYR A 64 24.45 -5.12 -32.68
C TYR A 64 25.47 -5.71 -33.65
N GLN A 65 26.41 -4.90 -34.16
CA GLN A 65 27.49 -5.36 -35.04
C GLN A 65 28.41 -6.37 -34.34
N ALA A 66 28.67 -6.15 -33.04
CA ALA A 66 29.49 -7.06 -32.22
C ALA A 66 28.89 -8.48 -32.07
N ALA A 67 27.56 -8.62 -32.15
CA ALA A 67 26.89 -9.91 -31.98
C ALA A 67 27.06 -10.83 -33.20
N TRP A 68 27.30 -10.27 -34.39
CA TRP A 68 27.48 -11.02 -35.65
C TRP A 68 28.93 -11.47 -35.90
N ILE A 69 29.88 -11.00 -35.09
CA ILE A 69 31.27 -11.48 -35.16
C ILE A 69 31.28 -12.88 -34.51
N LEU A 70 31.34 -13.91 -35.36
CA LEU A 70 31.52 -15.32 -34.97
C LEU A 70 32.91 -15.50 -34.34
N ASP A 71 33.00 -16.29 -33.28
CA ASP A 71 34.28 -16.67 -32.67
C ASP A 71 34.77 -17.96 -33.36
N ASP A 72 35.95 -17.92 -33.99
CA ASP A 72 36.60 -19.04 -34.70
C ASP A 72 37.23 -20.09 -33.76
N GLU A 73 36.55 -20.51 -32.67
CA GLU A 73 37.03 -21.62 -31.85
C GLU A 73 35.88 -22.53 -31.38
N GLU A 74 35.41 -23.39 -32.29
CA GLU A 74 35.04 -24.78 -32.00
C GLU A 74 34.98 -25.56 -33.34
N ASP A 75 36.15 -26.06 -33.75
CA ASP A 75 36.33 -27.04 -34.83
C ASP A 75 35.83 -28.41 -34.35
N HIS A 76 34.64 -28.80 -34.81
CA HIS A 76 34.28 -30.20 -34.97
C HIS A 76 33.72 -30.38 -36.37
N GLY A 77 34.60 -30.83 -37.26
CA GLY A 77 34.27 -31.16 -38.64
C GLY A 77 33.15 -32.19 -38.78
N ASP A 78 32.31 -31.95 -39.78
CA ASP A 78 31.90 -33.00 -40.70
C ASP A 78 31.84 -32.40 -42.10
N ASP A 79 32.50 -33.08 -43.01
CA ASP A 79 32.76 -32.74 -44.40
C ASP A 79 31.76 -33.52 -45.24
N GLU A 80 30.77 -32.85 -45.84
CA GLU A 80 30.13 -33.37 -47.06
C GLU A 80 29.90 -32.22 -48.04
N SER A 81 30.74 -32.25 -49.06
CA SER A 81 30.66 -31.53 -50.31
C SER A 81 29.48 -32.01 -51.14
N GLU A 82 28.82 -31.09 -51.85
CA GLU A 82 28.35 -31.32 -53.22
C GLU A 82 28.14 -29.96 -53.90
N ASP A 83 28.98 -29.73 -54.91
CA ASP A 83 29.08 -28.55 -55.75
C ASP A 83 28.47 -28.88 -57.11
N TYR A 84 27.68 -27.96 -57.67
CA TYR A 84 27.44 -27.80 -59.12
C TYR A 84 27.00 -26.35 -59.37
N ASP A 85 27.94 -25.55 -59.87
CA ASP A 85 27.91 -24.73 -61.11
C ASP A 85 26.52 -24.32 -61.66
N ASP A 86 26.31 -23.21 -62.35
CA ASP A 86 27.02 -22.00 -62.77
C ASP A 86 25.94 -21.27 -63.62
N ASP A 87 25.87 -19.96 -63.58
CA ASP A 87 25.69 -19.12 -64.77
C ASP A 87 25.62 -17.65 -64.37
N ASP A 88 26.66 -16.97 -64.84
CA ASP A 88 26.82 -15.53 -65.02
C ASP A 88 25.62 -14.84 -65.68
N ASP A 89 25.38 -13.58 -65.30
CA ASP A 89 25.42 -12.51 -66.30
C ASP A 89 25.56 -11.13 -65.64
N MET A 90 26.68 -10.48 -65.97
CA MET A 90 27.06 -9.12 -65.61
C MET A 90 26.97 -8.24 -66.85
N GLU A 91 26.17 -7.16 -66.80
CA GLU A 91 26.41 -5.88 -67.49
C GLU A 91 25.69 -4.79 -66.67
N GLY A 92 26.19 -3.59 -66.38
CA GLY A 92 27.33 -2.87 -66.93
C GLY A 92 26.90 -1.47 -67.38
N GLU A 93 27.20 -0.44 -66.56
CA GLU A 93 27.26 1.01 -66.91
C GLU A 93 25.91 1.75 -67.13
N GLN A 94 25.73 3.05 -66.91
CA GLN A 94 26.65 4.20 -66.80
C GLN A 94 25.95 5.37 -66.09
N ALA A 95 26.75 6.30 -65.58
CA ALA A 95 26.39 7.53 -64.88
C ALA A 95 25.71 8.59 -65.77
N ASP A 96 24.99 9.54 -65.14
CA ASP A 96 25.13 10.96 -65.46
C ASP A 96 24.57 11.85 -64.32
N ALA A 97 25.23 13.01 -64.17
CA ALA A 97 25.00 14.04 -63.16
C ALA A 97 24.40 15.32 -63.81
N ILE A 98 24.14 16.33 -62.98
CA ILE A 98 23.79 17.75 -63.28
C ILE A 98 22.26 17.95 -63.46
N ASP A 99 21.54 18.92 -62.87
CA ASP A 99 21.88 20.28 -62.41
C ASP A 99 20.98 20.76 -61.25
N GLU A 100 21.45 21.79 -60.56
CA GLU A 100 20.70 22.70 -59.68
C GLU A 100 19.74 23.58 -60.49
N ASP A 101 18.58 23.93 -59.94
CA ASP A 101 18.06 25.29 -60.15
C ASP A 101 17.31 25.80 -58.91
N LEU A 102 17.71 27.00 -58.52
CA LEU A 102 17.21 27.83 -57.45
C LEU A 102 16.08 28.71 -58.00
N SER A 103 14.99 28.86 -57.24
CA SER A 103 14.25 30.12 -57.27
C SER A 103 13.65 30.39 -55.90
N GLU A 104 14.22 31.41 -55.25
CA GLU A 104 13.54 32.24 -54.29
C GLU A 104 12.64 33.21 -55.07
N ASP A 105 11.43 33.45 -54.58
CA ASP A 105 10.90 34.81 -54.54
C ASP A 105 9.81 34.94 -53.47
N GLU A 106 9.84 36.12 -52.87
CA GLU A 106 9.32 36.55 -51.59
C GLU A 106 7.92 37.19 -51.71
N ASP A 107 7.26 37.22 -50.55
CA ASP A 107 6.36 38.28 -50.06
C ASP A 107 4.84 38.23 -50.33
N GLY A 108 4.05 38.60 -49.29
CA GLY A 108 2.62 38.92 -49.46
C GLY A 108 1.61 38.64 -48.33
N SER A 109 1.90 39.03 -47.09
CA SER A 109 0.98 39.69 -46.12
C SER A 109 -0.36 39.07 -45.59
N SER A 110 -0.43 39.07 -44.25
CA SER A 110 -1.54 39.39 -43.32
C SER A 110 -2.82 38.54 -43.24
N ASN A 111 -3.03 37.88 -42.09
CA ASN A 111 -4.11 38.24 -41.17
C ASN A 111 -3.91 37.61 -39.77
N GLU A 112 -3.61 38.45 -38.78
CA GLU A 112 -3.75 38.18 -37.36
C GLU A 112 -5.13 38.65 -36.91
N GLU A 113 -5.89 37.81 -36.19
CA GLU A 113 -7.00 38.24 -35.34
C GLU A 113 -6.81 37.62 -33.94
N PRO A 114 -6.74 38.42 -32.87
CA PRO A 114 -6.89 37.93 -31.51
C PRO A 114 -8.24 38.35 -30.89
N GLU A 115 -8.76 37.44 -30.07
CA GLU A 115 -9.57 37.64 -28.85
C GLU A 115 -11.01 38.21 -28.94
N GLU A 116 -11.97 37.36 -28.56
CA GLU A 116 -13.12 37.79 -27.75
C GLU A 116 -13.24 36.85 -26.52
N SER A 117 -12.89 37.35 -25.34
CA SER A 117 -13.20 36.73 -24.06
C SER A 117 -14.55 37.23 -23.56
N GLU A 118 -15.52 36.32 -23.38
CA GLU A 118 -16.84 36.62 -22.81
C GLU A 118 -16.75 36.93 -21.31
N THR A 119 -17.06 38.18 -20.94
CA THR A 119 -17.22 38.62 -19.54
C THR A 119 -18.54 38.10 -18.95
N LEU A 120 -18.47 37.15 -18.02
CA LEU A 120 -19.58 36.70 -17.18
C LEU A 120 -19.70 37.62 -15.94
N THR A 121 -20.80 38.38 -15.86
CA THR A 121 -21.17 39.17 -14.67
C THR A 121 -21.81 38.27 -13.61
N ILE A 122 -21.10 38.04 -12.50
CA ILE A 122 -21.63 37.40 -11.28
C ILE A 122 -22.32 38.50 -10.45
N PRO A 123 -23.57 38.31 -9.97
CA PRO A 123 -24.23 39.31 -9.15
C PRO A 123 -23.66 39.33 -7.74
N ASP A 124 -23.28 40.54 -7.31
CA ASP A 124 -22.83 40.91 -5.97
C ASP A 124 -23.97 40.69 -4.96
N SER A 125 -23.86 39.64 -4.14
CA SER A 125 -24.61 39.55 -2.90
C SER A 125 -23.78 38.87 -1.82
N THR A 126 -23.55 39.65 -0.76
CA THR A 126 -22.89 39.37 0.53
C THR A 126 -21.37 39.41 0.53
N ARG A 127 -20.84 40.62 0.74
CA ARG A 127 -19.52 40.90 1.31
C ARG A 127 -19.27 40.01 2.53
N ASP A 128 -18.43 39.02 2.33
CA ASP A 128 -17.78 38.27 3.40
C ASP A 128 -16.27 38.59 3.37
N ASP A 129 -15.95 39.89 3.47
CA ASP A 129 -14.58 40.46 3.40
C ASP A 129 -13.65 39.95 4.54
N LYS A 130 -14.06 38.94 5.31
CA LYS A 130 -13.31 38.29 6.40
C LYS A 130 -13.12 36.77 6.20
N TYR A 131 -13.60 36.22 5.09
CA TYR A 131 -13.49 34.79 4.79
C TYR A 131 -12.03 34.40 4.49
N ASP A 132 -11.30 35.25 3.78
CA ASP A 132 -9.92 34.99 3.34
C ASP A 132 -8.86 35.12 4.45
N GLU A 133 -9.14 35.81 5.56
CA GLU A 133 -8.13 36.06 6.61
C GLU A 133 -7.90 34.84 7.54
N ASN A 134 -8.78 33.82 7.50
CA ASN A 134 -8.71 32.64 8.37
C ASN A 134 -8.59 31.31 7.61
N LEU A 135 -8.44 31.34 6.28
CA LEU A 135 -8.31 30.13 5.46
C LEU A 135 -6.86 29.96 5.00
N ASP A 136 -6.19 28.95 5.55
CA ASP A 136 -4.90 28.52 5.03
C ASP A 136 -5.14 27.85 3.66
N GLU A 137 -4.94 28.59 2.57
CA GLU A 137 -5.15 28.10 1.19
C GLU A 137 -4.43 26.77 0.92
N GLU A 138 -3.29 26.52 1.58
CA GLU A 138 -2.53 25.28 1.45
C GLU A 138 -3.29 24.07 2.00
N GLU A 139 -4.02 24.23 3.10
CA GLU A 139 -4.80 23.17 3.72
C GLU A 139 -6.04 22.84 2.89
N GLU A 140 -6.69 23.87 2.34
CA GLU A 140 -7.81 23.69 1.41
C GLU A 140 -7.36 22.98 0.13
N LYS A 141 -6.24 23.39 -0.47
CA LYS A 141 -5.66 22.72 -1.64
C LYS A 141 -5.38 21.25 -1.35
N GLN A 142 -4.78 20.93 -0.18
CA GLN A 142 -4.55 19.55 0.23
C GLN A 142 -5.85 18.76 0.45
N MET A 143 -6.88 19.38 1.01
CA MET A 143 -8.19 18.76 1.20
C MET A 143 -8.87 18.49 -0.15
N LEU A 144 -8.86 19.45 -1.08
CA LEU A 144 -9.38 19.30 -2.44
C LEU A 144 -8.66 18.19 -3.19
N GLU A 145 -7.32 18.09 -3.07
CA GLU A 145 -6.56 16.98 -3.62
C GLU A 145 -6.99 15.63 -3.03
N ARG A 146 -7.28 15.56 -1.72
CA ARG A 146 -7.79 14.34 -1.09
C ARG A 146 -9.16 13.94 -1.66
N TYR A 147 -10.07 14.89 -1.85
CA TYR A 147 -11.37 14.64 -2.49
C TYR A 147 -11.20 14.17 -3.94
N LYS A 148 -10.34 14.83 -4.72
CA LYS A 148 -10.01 14.40 -6.10
C LYS A 148 -9.45 12.97 -6.10
N LEU A 149 -8.58 12.62 -5.17
CA LEU A 149 -8.00 11.27 -5.05
C LEU A 149 -9.00 10.20 -4.60
N GLU A 150 -9.94 10.50 -3.68
CA GLU A 150 -10.98 9.56 -3.25
C GLU A 150 -11.89 9.23 -4.43
N ARG A 151 -12.40 10.26 -5.14
CA ARG A 151 -13.24 10.09 -6.33
C ARG A 151 -12.52 9.33 -7.45
N GLN A 152 -11.23 9.61 -7.66
CA GLN A 152 -10.41 8.84 -8.62
C GLN A 152 -10.26 7.37 -8.21
N ASP A 153 -10.09 7.06 -6.92
CA ASP A 153 -10.00 5.67 -6.46
C ASP A 153 -11.34 4.92 -6.53
N GLU A 154 -12.47 5.64 -6.40
CA GLU A 154 -13.81 5.09 -6.62
C GLU A 154 -14.05 4.73 -8.09
N LEU A 155 -13.68 5.63 -9.02
CA LEU A 155 -13.81 5.40 -10.47
C LEU A 155 -12.79 4.37 -11.00
N PHE A 156 -11.54 4.46 -10.53
CA PHE A 156 -10.40 3.69 -11.02
C PHE A 156 -9.65 3.01 -9.84
N PRO A 157 -10.17 1.89 -9.33
CA PRO A 157 -9.66 1.29 -8.10
C PRO A 157 -8.26 0.68 -8.27
N ASP A 158 -7.31 1.23 -7.50
CA ASP A 158 -5.88 0.84 -7.48
C ASP A 158 -5.14 0.98 -8.83
N GLU A 159 -5.67 1.72 -9.80
CA GLU A 159 -4.95 2.00 -11.06
C GLU A 159 -3.77 2.96 -10.79
N VAL A 160 -2.59 2.61 -11.30
CA VAL A 160 -1.37 3.40 -11.13
C VAL A 160 -0.60 3.41 -12.45
N ASP A 161 -0.21 4.61 -12.87
CA ASP A 161 0.61 4.78 -14.06
C ASP A 161 2.04 4.27 -13.85
N THR A 162 2.56 3.61 -14.88
CA THR A 162 3.96 3.19 -14.90
C THR A 162 4.87 4.39 -15.12
N PRO A 163 5.93 4.55 -14.31
CA PRO A 163 6.86 5.66 -14.49
C PRO A 163 7.63 5.49 -15.80
N ARG A 164 7.85 6.59 -16.53
CA ARG A 164 8.76 6.61 -17.69
C ARG A 164 10.23 6.69 -17.28
N ASN A 165 10.51 7.38 -16.17
CA ASN A 165 11.87 7.69 -15.73
C ASN A 165 12.57 6.53 -15.00
N GLN A 166 11.84 5.48 -14.63
CA GLN A 166 12.36 4.35 -13.85
C GLN A 166 11.87 3.03 -14.45
N LEU A 167 12.72 2.00 -14.45
CA LEU A 167 12.32 0.64 -14.82
C LEU A 167 11.19 0.15 -13.91
N ALA A 168 10.13 -0.38 -14.51
CA ALA A 168 8.96 -0.86 -13.78
C ALA A 168 9.32 -2.03 -12.84
N ARG A 169 10.28 -2.89 -13.22
CA ARG A 169 10.76 -3.97 -12.34
C ARG A 169 11.31 -3.44 -11.02
N ILE A 170 12.06 -2.33 -11.05
CA ILE A 170 12.68 -1.74 -9.85
C ILE A 170 11.61 -1.12 -8.96
N ARG A 171 10.68 -0.34 -9.55
CA ARG A 171 9.57 0.27 -8.80
C ARG A 171 8.68 -0.78 -8.15
N PHE A 172 8.41 -1.87 -8.85
CA PHE A 172 7.50 -2.93 -8.41
C PHE A 172 8.23 -4.21 -7.96
N GLN A 173 9.49 -4.11 -7.52
CA GLN A 173 10.33 -5.27 -7.17
C GLN A 173 9.71 -6.17 -6.10
N LYS A 174 9.02 -5.57 -5.11
CA LYS A 174 8.38 -6.29 -4.00
C LYS A 174 6.99 -6.86 -4.35
N TYR A 175 6.54 -6.67 -5.59
CA TYR A 175 5.23 -7.12 -6.03
C TYR A 175 5.36 -8.45 -6.79
N ARG A 176 4.32 -9.27 -6.68
CA ARG A 176 4.16 -10.51 -7.45
C ARG A 176 2.81 -10.57 -8.12
N GLY A 177 2.73 -11.27 -9.25
CA GLY A 177 1.47 -11.64 -9.88
C GLY A 177 0.82 -12.81 -9.14
N LEU A 178 -0.50 -12.78 -9.00
CA LEU A 178 -1.28 -13.91 -8.49
C LEU A 178 -2.32 -14.29 -9.55
N LYS A 179 -2.42 -15.58 -9.86
CA LYS A 179 -3.45 -16.13 -10.77
C LYS A 179 -4.87 -15.86 -10.25
N SER A 180 -5.08 -16.02 -8.94
CA SER A 180 -6.36 -15.76 -8.30
C SER A 180 -6.14 -15.31 -6.88
N PHE A 181 -6.66 -14.13 -6.54
CA PHE A 181 -6.53 -13.57 -5.20
C PHE A 181 -7.13 -14.48 -4.12
N ARG A 182 -8.17 -15.26 -4.44
CA ARG A 182 -8.83 -16.15 -3.47
C ARG A 182 -8.10 -17.47 -3.29
N THR A 183 -7.67 -18.12 -4.37
CA THR A 183 -7.17 -19.50 -4.31
C THR A 183 -5.65 -19.65 -4.26
N SER A 184 -4.89 -18.67 -4.74
CA SER A 184 -3.41 -18.75 -4.70
C SER A 184 -2.89 -18.66 -3.26
N PRO A 185 -2.02 -19.56 -2.79
CA PRO A 185 -1.51 -19.49 -1.42
C PRO A 185 -0.64 -18.25 -1.23
N TRP A 186 -0.63 -17.72 -0.01
CA TRP A 186 0.31 -16.68 0.43
C TRP A 186 0.74 -17.01 1.86
N ASP A 187 2.04 -17.11 2.11
CA ASP A 187 2.56 -17.48 3.42
C ASP A 187 2.53 -16.28 4.39
N SER A 188 1.98 -16.50 5.59
CA SER A 188 1.86 -15.47 6.64
C SER A 188 3.19 -15.16 7.33
N LYS A 189 4.22 -15.99 7.16
CA LYS A 189 5.54 -15.78 7.76
C LYS A 189 6.62 -15.32 6.76
N GLU A 190 6.24 -15.13 5.51
CA GLU A 190 7.14 -14.64 4.47
C GLU A 190 7.40 -13.12 4.61
N ASN A 191 8.67 -12.72 4.48
CA ASN A 191 9.09 -11.30 4.39
C ASN A 191 8.58 -10.41 5.55
N LEU A 192 8.61 -10.92 6.77
CA LEU A 192 8.17 -10.20 7.97
C LEU A 192 9.08 -9.00 8.27
N PRO A 193 8.53 -7.84 8.66
CA PRO A 193 9.32 -6.69 9.09
C PRO A 193 9.89 -6.93 10.49
N ARG A 194 10.96 -6.22 10.85
CA ARG A 194 11.57 -6.29 12.20
C ARG A 194 10.57 -6.01 13.32
N ASP A 195 9.58 -5.16 13.07
CA ASP A 195 8.52 -4.84 14.03
C ASP A 195 7.69 -6.07 14.46
N TYR A 196 7.57 -7.09 13.59
CA TYR A 196 6.87 -8.34 13.93
C TYR A 196 7.65 -9.22 14.93
N ALA A 197 8.94 -8.99 15.13
CA ALA A 197 9.71 -9.69 16.16
C ALA A 197 9.47 -9.11 17.57
N ARG A 198 8.94 -7.87 17.66
CA ARG A 198 8.67 -7.17 18.92
C ARG A 198 7.32 -7.52 19.55
N ILE A 199 6.40 -8.07 18.75
CA ILE A 199 5.03 -8.35 19.16
C ILE A 199 4.87 -9.76 19.73
N PHE A 200 3.83 -9.93 20.52
CA PHE A 200 3.40 -11.23 21.01
C PHE A 200 2.32 -11.83 20.12
N GLN A 201 2.46 -13.13 19.83
CA GLN A 201 1.51 -13.91 19.06
C GLN A 201 0.88 -14.98 19.96
N PHE A 202 -0.44 -15.14 19.86
CA PHE A 202 -1.13 -16.27 20.47
C PHE A 202 -1.06 -17.48 19.55
N HIS A 203 -0.85 -18.66 20.11
CA HIS A 203 -1.04 -19.90 19.37
C HIS A 203 -2.52 -20.10 19.00
N ASP A 204 -3.42 -19.85 19.95
CA ASP A 204 -4.87 -19.84 19.73
C ASP A 204 -5.49 -18.77 20.62
N PHE A 205 -5.95 -17.69 19.97
CA PHE A 205 -6.52 -16.53 20.65
C PHE A 205 -7.83 -16.87 21.37
N PHE A 206 -8.74 -17.60 20.71
CA PHE A 206 -10.07 -17.90 21.25
C PHE A 206 -10.00 -18.83 22.45
N ARG A 207 -9.09 -19.81 22.42
CA ARG A 207 -8.88 -20.73 23.55
C ARG A 207 -8.27 -20.02 24.75
N THR A 208 -7.28 -19.15 24.51
CA THR A 208 -6.66 -18.35 25.57
C THR A 208 -7.69 -17.41 26.20
N ARG A 209 -8.48 -16.70 25.40
CA ARG A 209 -9.55 -15.83 25.88
C ARG A 209 -10.55 -16.55 26.77
N LYS A 210 -11.04 -17.73 26.35
CA LYS A 210 -11.98 -18.53 27.16
C LYS A 210 -11.38 -19.00 28.48
N ARG A 211 -10.08 -19.32 28.49
CA ARG A 211 -9.36 -19.70 29.71
C ARG A 211 -9.29 -18.51 30.67
N VAL A 212 -8.81 -17.37 30.21
CA VAL A 212 -8.69 -16.15 31.01
C VAL A 212 -10.03 -15.78 31.64
N PHE A 213 -11.12 -15.78 30.86
CA PHE A 213 -12.44 -15.45 31.43
C PHE A 213 -12.94 -16.44 32.47
N ARG A 214 -12.67 -17.75 32.31
CA ARG A 214 -13.06 -18.74 33.30
C ARG A 214 -12.22 -18.61 34.57
N ASP A 215 -10.92 -18.39 34.43
CA ASP A 215 -10.02 -18.26 35.58
C ASP A 215 -10.42 -17.02 36.43
N LEU A 216 -10.90 -15.93 35.80
CA LEU A 216 -11.47 -14.77 36.50
C LEU A 216 -12.79 -15.04 37.23
N GLU A 217 -13.65 -15.92 36.69
CA GLU A 217 -14.91 -16.30 37.35
C GLU A 217 -14.66 -17.16 38.59
N ASP A 218 -13.58 -17.95 38.56
CA ASP A 218 -13.15 -18.80 39.67
C ASP A 218 -12.38 -18.00 40.74
N GLU A 219 -11.71 -16.91 40.37
CA GLU A 219 -10.99 -15.98 41.26
C GLU A 219 -11.96 -15.17 42.15
N ASN A 220 -12.31 -15.74 43.31
CA ASN A 220 -13.06 -15.03 44.38
C ASN A 220 -12.15 -14.37 45.43
N GLU A 221 -10.83 -14.38 45.22
CA GLU A 221 -9.86 -13.83 46.16
C GLU A 221 -9.58 -12.36 45.82
N GLY A 222 -10.34 -11.44 46.41
CA GLY A 222 -10.06 -10.03 46.22
C GLY A 222 -11.02 -9.03 46.86
N ALA A 223 -10.86 -7.76 46.48
CA ALA A 223 -11.79 -6.70 46.85
C ALA A 223 -13.10 -6.90 46.08
N MET A 224 -14.19 -7.14 46.80
CA MET A 224 -15.49 -7.38 46.20
C MET A 224 -16.14 -6.08 45.70
N VAL A 225 -17.04 -6.23 44.74
CA VAL A 225 -17.80 -5.11 44.16
C VAL A 225 -18.58 -4.37 45.26
N GLY A 226 -18.49 -3.04 45.28
CA GLY A 226 -19.20 -2.17 46.21
C GLY A 226 -18.41 -1.74 47.44
N TRP A 227 -17.17 -2.22 47.62
CA TRP A 227 -16.32 -1.80 48.73
C TRP A 227 -15.64 -0.45 48.46
N TYR A 228 -15.55 0.38 49.51
CA TYR A 228 -14.70 1.57 49.47
C TYR A 228 -13.25 1.16 49.71
N VAL A 229 -12.41 1.29 48.68
CA VAL A 229 -11.03 0.83 48.70
C VAL A 229 -10.07 2.00 48.50
N THR A 230 -8.90 1.91 49.14
CA THR A 230 -7.76 2.80 48.88
C THR A 230 -6.70 2.01 48.12
N VAL A 231 -6.37 2.46 46.91
CA VAL A 231 -5.40 1.78 46.04
C VAL A 231 -4.08 2.55 46.05
N HIS A 232 -2.99 1.88 46.40
CA HIS A 232 -1.65 2.43 46.36
C HIS A 232 -0.93 1.94 45.10
N ILE A 233 -0.69 2.85 44.14
CA ILE A 233 -0.07 2.54 42.84
C ILE A 233 1.36 3.07 42.82
N SER A 234 2.31 2.27 42.34
CA SER A 234 3.71 2.68 42.16
C SER A 234 3.93 3.33 40.78
N GLY A 235 4.87 4.27 40.70
CA GLY A 235 5.35 4.82 39.42
C GLY A 235 4.38 5.71 38.66
N VAL A 236 3.45 6.39 39.35
CA VAL A 236 2.49 7.31 38.72
C VAL A 236 3.11 8.69 38.49
N PRO A 237 3.03 9.26 37.28
CA PRO A 237 3.54 10.59 37.00
C PRO A 237 2.67 11.69 37.64
N VAL A 238 3.31 12.79 38.05
CA VAL A 238 2.65 13.93 38.73
C VAL A 238 1.56 14.57 37.87
N SER A 239 1.71 14.55 36.55
CA SER A 239 0.74 15.09 35.59
C SER A 239 -0.67 14.51 35.74
N VAL A 240 -0.80 13.27 36.18
CA VAL A 240 -2.11 12.62 36.43
C VAL A 240 -2.83 13.29 37.60
N MET A 241 -2.09 13.64 38.66
CA MET A 241 -2.66 14.32 39.82
C MET A 241 -3.02 15.78 39.50
N GLU A 242 -2.24 16.45 38.65
CA GLU A 242 -2.56 17.80 38.18
C GLU A 242 -3.85 17.82 37.36
N GLN A 243 -4.04 16.86 36.45
CA GLN A 243 -5.28 16.72 35.67
C GLN A 243 -6.50 16.44 36.56
N PHE A 244 -6.32 15.61 37.60
CA PHE A 244 -7.38 15.36 38.58
C PHE A 244 -7.72 16.62 39.39
N ALA A 245 -6.72 17.38 39.81
CA ALA A 245 -6.92 18.66 40.51
C ALA A 245 -7.63 19.71 39.64
N GLN A 246 -7.44 19.66 38.32
CA GLN A 246 -8.15 20.48 37.33
C GLN A 246 -9.61 20.03 37.09
N GLY A 247 -10.04 18.93 37.71
CA GLY A 247 -11.41 18.41 37.61
C GLY A 247 -11.60 17.26 36.62
N GLY A 248 -10.53 16.70 36.05
CA GLY A 248 -10.61 15.51 35.21
C GLY A 248 -10.94 14.25 36.03
N PRO A 249 -11.91 13.41 35.61
CA PRO A 249 -12.22 12.18 36.34
C PRO A 249 -11.11 11.14 36.17
N LEU A 250 -10.73 10.48 37.26
CA LEU A 250 -9.83 9.32 37.23
C LEU A 250 -10.64 8.04 37.32
N VAL A 251 -10.47 7.18 36.31
CA VAL A 251 -11.06 5.83 36.27
C VAL A 251 -9.93 4.83 36.24
N LEU A 252 -9.97 3.87 37.15
CA LEU A 252 -9.01 2.78 37.24
C LEU A 252 -9.68 1.49 36.77
N CYS A 253 -9.00 0.76 35.88
CA CYS A 253 -9.45 -0.53 35.38
C CYS A 253 -8.34 -1.56 35.62
N SER A 254 -8.70 -2.73 36.16
CA SER A 254 -7.80 -3.88 36.24
C SER A 254 -7.62 -4.47 34.85
N LEU A 255 -6.36 -4.67 34.44
CA LEU A 255 -6.03 -5.32 33.17
C LEU A 255 -6.11 -6.84 33.31
N LEU A 256 -6.48 -7.51 32.24
CA LEU A 256 -6.46 -8.97 32.19
C LEU A 256 -5.05 -9.50 31.89
N PRO A 257 -4.75 -10.77 32.23
CA PRO A 257 -3.48 -11.39 31.88
C PRO A 257 -3.13 -11.19 30.42
N HIS A 258 -1.90 -10.74 30.15
CA HIS A 258 -1.36 -10.47 28.82
C HIS A 258 -1.89 -9.22 28.09
N GLU A 259 -2.84 -8.45 28.63
CA GLU A 259 -3.32 -7.21 27.97
C GLU A 259 -2.26 -6.09 27.93
N GLN A 260 -1.20 -6.19 28.74
CA GLN A 260 -0.09 -5.24 28.67
C GLN A 260 0.79 -5.44 27.42
N LYS A 261 0.79 -6.64 26.85
CA LYS A 261 1.66 -7.02 25.74
C LYS A 261 1.17 -6.41 24.43
N MET A 262 2.11 -6.02 23.57
CA MET A 262 1.83 -5.48 22.24
C MET A 262 1.55 -6.60 21.23
N SER A 263 0.53 -6.40 20.39
CA SER A 263 0.24 -7.29 19.26
C SER A 263 -0.39 -6.53 18.09
N VAL A 264 -0.83 -7.25 17.07
CA VAL A 264 -1.56 -6.70 15.93
C VAL A 264 -3.05 -6.92 16.17
N ILE A 265 -3.77 -5.82 16.40
CA ILE A 265 -5.21 -5.87 16.66
C ILE A 265 -5.96 -5.59 15.36
N ASN A 266 -6.98 -6.40 15.10
CA ASN A 266 -7.93 -6.23 14.03
C ASN A 266 -9.26 -5.74 14.59
N MET A 267 -9.74 -4.61 14.09
CA MET A 267 -10.99 -3.98 14.52
C MET A 267 -11.90 -3.83 13.30
N VAL A 268 -13.20 -4.09 13.45
CA VAL A 268 -14.17 -3.79 12.40
C VAL A 268 -14.72 -2.40 12.66
N GLY A 269 -14.54 -1.49 11.71
CA GLY A 269 -15.04 -0.12 11.78
C GLY A 269 -15.99 0.18 10.63
N ARG A 270 -17.07 0.90 10.93
CA ARG A 270 -17.94 1.53 9.94
C ARG A 270 -17.80 3.04 10.05
N ARG A 271 -17.72 3.71 8.90
CA ARG A 271 -17.63 5.18 8.83
C ARG A 271 -18.88 5.81 9.45
N TYR A 272 -18.68 6.85 10.25
CA TYR A 272 -19.75 7.61 10.87
C TYR A 272 -20.40 8.52 9.82
N GLN A 273 -21.73 8.50 9.74
CA GLN A 273 -22.48 9.22 8.69
C GLN A 273 -22.39 10.74 8.81
N GLY A 274 -22.05 11.27 9.99
CA GLY A 274 -21.90 12.71 10.20
C GLY A 274 -20.58 13.30 9.69
N ASN A 275 -19.65 12.47 9.20
CA ASN A 275 -18.36 12.94 8.67
C ASN A 275 -18.11 12.47 7.23
N SER A 276 -18.16 13.42 6.29
CA SER A 276 -17.92 13.24 4.86
C SER A 276 -16.45 13.43 4.45
N GLU A 277 -15.54 13.68 5.39
CA GLU A 277 -14.12 13.87 5.06
C GLU A 277 -13.45 12.55 4.61
N PRO A 278 -12.65 12.56 3.52
CA PRO A 278 -11.89 11.41 3.08
C PRO A 278 -10.81 11.04 4.10
N ILE A 279 -10.83 9.80 4.60
CA ILE A 279 -9.78 9.28 5.49
C ILE A 279 -8.90 8.32 4.73
N LYS A 280 -7.61 8.65 4.66
CA LYS A 280 -6.62 7.85 3.94
C LYS A 280 -6.03 6.79 4.85
N ALA A 281 -5.73 5.62 4.30
CA ALA A 281 -4.97 4.59 5.01
C ALA A 281 -3.59 5.13 5.40
N LYS A 282 -3.13 4.76 6.60
CA LYS A 282 -1.89 5.23 7.24
C LYS A 282 -1.88 6.70 7.70
N GLU A 283 -3.01 7.39 7.65
CA GLU A 283 -3.19 8.65 8.39
C GLU A 283 -3.22 8.34 9.89
N GLU A 284 -2.85 9.30 10.73
CA GLU A 284 -2.88 9.11 12.17
C GLU A 284 -4.29 9.33 12.71
N LEU A 285 -4.81 8.36 13.44
CA LEU A 285 -6.12 8.43 14.08
C LEU A 285 -5.99 8.19 15.58
N ILE A 286 -6.90 8.79 16.34
CA ILE A 286 -7.07 8.56 17.76
C ILE A 286 -8.05 7.40 17.93
N PHE A 287 -7.61 6.35 18.61
CA PHE A 287 -8.42 5.18 18.91
C PHE A 287 -8.87 5.22 20.36
N HIS A 288 -10.16 5.05 20.57
CA HIS A 288 -10.71 4.67 21.86
C HIS A 288 -11.12 3.20 21.74
N CYS A 289 -10.34 2.30 22.31
CA CYS A 289 -10.56 0.86 22.25
C CYS A 289 -10.84 0.34 23.66
N GLY A 290 -12.12 0.08 23.96
CA GLY A 290 -12.58 -0.17 25.33
C GLY A 290 -12.23 1.02 26.24
N PHE A 291 -11.39 0.77 27.25
CA PHE A 291 -10.90 1.79 28.19
C PHE A 291 -9.60 2.46 27.77
N ARG A 292 -8.95 2.00 26.68
CA ARG A 292 -7.65 2.52 26.24
C ARG A 292 -7.83 3.61 25.20
N ARG A 293 -7.00 4.65 25.30
CA ARG A 293 -6.91 5.76 24.34
C ARG A 293 -5.47 5.81 23.83
N PHE A 294 -5.30 5.87 22.52
CA PHE A 294 -3.97 5.97 21.90
C PHE A 294 -4.06 6.53 20.48
N ARG A 295 -2.94 7.02 19.96
CA ARG A 295 -2.79 7.42 18.56
C ARG A 295 -2.07 6.33 17.80
N ALA A 296 -2.51 6.07 16.57
CA ALA A 296 -1.81 5.15 15.68
C ALA A 296 -2.23 5.33 14.21
N SER A 297 -1.45 4.78 13.29
CA SER A 297 -1.77 4.79 11.85
C SER A 297 -2.27 3.44 11.37
N PRO A 298 -3.59 3.29 11.13
CA PRO A 298 -4.17 2.03 10.71
C PRO A 298 -3.90 1.68 9.25
N LEU A 299 -3.97 0.39 8.96
CA LEU A 299 -4.27 -0.11 7.62
C LEU A 299 -5.75 -0.46 7.50
N PHE A 300 -6.33 -0.09 6.36
CA PHE A 300 -7.69 -0.46 5.99
C PHE A 300 -7.66 -1.68 5.07
N SER A 301 -8.54 -2.64 5.35
CA SER A 301 -8.67 -3.88 4.60
C SER A 301 -10.13 -4.34 4.51
N GLN A 302 -10.45 -5.09 3.46
CA GLN A 302 -11.80 -5.61 3.27
C GLN A 302 -12.18 -6.63 4.33
N HIS A 303 -13.43 -6.55 4.81
CA HIS A 303 -13.98 -7.56 5.71
C HIS A 303 -14.45 -8.80 4.93
N THR A 304 -13.52 -9.71 4.66
CA THR A 304 -13.78 -11.00 4.01
C THR A 304 -13.45 -12.17 4.94
N SER A 305 -13.98 -13.36 4.64
CA SER A 305 -13.66 -14.61 5.35
C SER A 305 -12.49 -15.40 4.76
N ALA A 306 -11.83 -14.87 3.72
CA ALA A 306 -10.65 -15.51 3.11
C ALA A 306 -9.38 -15.10 3.86
N ASP A 307 -8.28 -15.84 3.70
CA ASP A 307 -7.02 -15.56 4.42
C ASP A 307 -6.33 -14.26 3.98
N LYS A 308 -6.57 -13.87 2.73
CA LYS A 308 -6.01 -12.65 2.13
C LYS A 308 -7.07 -11.58 2.06
N HIS A 309 -6.72 -10.40 2.55
CA HIS A 309 -7.58 -9.24 2.57
C HIS A 309 -7.00 -8.15 1.69
N LYS A 310 -7.81 -7.63 0.77
CA LYS A 310 -7.40 -6.51 -0.07
C LYS A 310 -7.28 -5.26 0.80
N SER A 311 -6.15 -4.56 0.71
CA SER A 311 -5.97 -3.24 1.32
C SER A 311 -6.80 -2.20 0.58
N GLU A 312 -7.44 -1.32 1.34
CA GLU A 312 -8.15 -0.15 0.81
C GLU A 312 -7.33 1.12 1.07
N ARG A 313 -7.34 2.04 0.12
CA ARG A 313 -6.59 3.30 0.22
C ARG A 313 -7.34 4.35 1.02
N PHE A 314 -8.67 4.31 0.97
CA PHE A 314 -9.59 5.19 1.69
C PHE A 314 -10.61 4.35 2.45
N MET A 315 -11.15 4.92 3.53
CA MET A 315 -12.25 4.30 4.26
C MET A 315 -13.57 4.55 3.55
N ARG A 316 -14.13 3.50 2.96
CA ARG A 316 -15.41 3.58 2.26
C ARG A 316 -16.57 3.85 3.22
N SER A 317 -17.57 4.58 2.74
CA SER A 317 -18.77 4.94 3.51
C SER A 317 -19.84 3.85 3.51
N ASP A 318 -19.87 3.03 2.46
CA ASP A 318 -20.89 2.01 2.18
C ASP A 318 -20.69 0.71 2.97
N THR A 319 -19.45 0.37 3.27
CA THR A 319 -19.04 -0.95 3.75
C THR A 319 -18.29 -0.90 5.07
N SER A 320 -18.34 -1.99 5.82
CA SER A 320 -17.49 -2.15 7.01
C SER A 320 -16.08 -2.55 6.58
N VAL A 321 -15.10 -1.87 7.17
CA VAL A 321 -13.68 -2.03 6.88
C VAL A 321 -13.01 -2.60 8.12
N VAL A 322 -12.05 -3.52 7.90
CA VAL A 322 -11.18 -4.00 8.98
C VAL A 322 -9.97 -3.10 9.08
N VAL A 323 -9.82 -2.52 10.26
CA VAL A 323 -8.74 -1.65 10.69
C VAL A 323 -7.71 -2.47 11.45
N THR A 324 -6.48 -2.51 10.93
CA THR A 324 -5.38 -3.27 11.52
C THR A 324 -4.26 -2.34 11.97
N VAL A 325 -3.82 -2.50 13.21
CA VAL A 325 -2.82 -1.63 13.84
C VAL A 325 -2.02 -2.36 14.92
N TYR A 326 -0.82 -1.88 15.24
CA TYR A 326 -0.09 -2.30 16.43
C TYR A 326 -0.66 -1.60 17.66
N ALA A 327 -1.11 -2.38 18.64
CA ALA A 327 -1.64 -1.86 19.90
C ALA A 327 -1.58 -2.95 21.00
N PRO A 328 -1.67 -2.57 22.28
CA PRO A 328 -1.74 -3.52 23.38
C PRO A 328 -2.96 -4.43 23.25
N ILE A 329 -2.77 -5.71 23.53
CA ILE A 329 -3.80 -6.73 23.41
C ILE A 329 -5.03 -6.34 24.25
N ILE A 330 -6.21 -6.46 23.65
CA ILE A 330 -7.50 -6.25 24.32
C ILE A 330 -8.38 -7.45 23.99
N PHE A 331 -8.98 -8.09 25.00
CA PHE A 331 -9.88 -9.21 24.77
C PHE A 331 -11.27 -8.72 24.31
N PRO A 332 -11.81 -9.20 23.16
CA PRO A 332 -13.17 -8.91 22.75
C PRO A 332 -14.19 -9.53 23.70
N PRO A 333 -15.36 -8.89 23.91
CA PRO A 333 -15.89 -7.75 23.16
C PRO A 333 -15.44 -6.39 23.71
N ALA A 334 -14.88 -5.54 22.84
CA ALA A 334 -14.59 -4.15 23.17
C ALA A 334 -15.07 -3.24 22.02
N SER A 335 -15.74 -2.14 22.37
CA SER A 335 -16.13 -1.12 21.40
C SER A 335 -14.92 -0.29 20.97
N VAL A 336 -14.95 0.15 19.72
CA VAL A 336 -13.89 0.97 19.12
C VAL A 336 -14.51 2.22 18.55
N LEU A 337 -13.97 3.37 18.94
CA LEU A 337 -14.25 4.66 18.31
C LEU A 337 -12.95 5.19 17.70
N MET A 338 -13.05 5.77 16.52
CA MET A 338 -11.92 6.36 15.81
C MET A 338 -12.21 7.84 15.60
N PHE A 339 -11.27 8.68 16.03
CA PHE A 339 -11.36 10.12 15.89
C PHE A 339 -10.20 10.64 15.05
N LYS A 340 -10.47 11.71 14.30
CA LYS A 340 -9.44 12.53 13.64
C LYS A 340 -9.29 13.83 14.40
N GLN A 341 -8.06 14.23 14.67
CA GLN A 341 -7.75 15.49 15.32
C GLN A 341 -7.70 16.60 14.25
N ARG A 342 -8.46 17.67 14.45
CA ARG A 342 -8.33 18.93 13.69
C ARG A 342 -7.18 19.77 14.23
N ASN A 343 -6.72 20.74 13.46
CA ASN A 343 -5.67 21.69 13.85
C ASN A 343 -6.01 22.43 15.16
N ASN A 344 -7.30 22.71 15.38
CA ASN A 344 -7.80 23.39 16.59
C ASN A 344 -7.83 22.49 17.85
N GLY A 345 -7.39 21.22 17.75
CA GLY A 345 -7.44 20.26 18.86
C GLY A 345 -8.82 19.64 19.11
N MET A 346 -9.78 19.85 18.20
CA MET A 346 -11.09 19.21 18.23
C MET A 346 -10.99 17.80 17.66
N HIS A 347 -11.73 16.85 18.23
CA HIS A 347 -11.76 15.46 17.78
C HIS A 347 -13.07 15.16 17.06
N ASP A 348 -12.99 14.86 15.77
CA ASP A 348 -14.15 14.47 14.99
C ASP A 348 -14.30 12.96 14.96
N LEU A 349 -15.52 12.49 15.25
CA LEU A 349 -15.84 11.08 15.14
C LEU A 349 -15.83 10.67 13.66
N VAL A 350 -14.92 9.77 13.33
CA VAL A 350 -14.73 9.27 11.97
C VAL A 350 -15.39 7.91 11.78
N ALA A 351 -15.21 7.00 12.73
CA ALA A 351 -15.73 5.65 12.63
C ALA A 351 -16.09 5.06 13.98
N THR A 352 -17.07 4.16 13.93
CA THR A 352 -17.56 3.40 15.08
C THR A 352 -17.44 1.91 14.78
N GLY A 353 -17.07 1.11 15.76
CA GLY A 353 -16.74 -0.28 15.52
C GLY A 353 -16.58 -1.12 16.78
N SER A 354 -16.00 -2.30 16.59
CA SER A 354 -15.64 -3.21 17.67
C SER A 354 -14.36 -3.97 17.35
N VAL A 355 -13.70 -4.47 18.39
CA VAL A 355 -12.54 -5.35 18.24
C VAL A 355 -12.99 -6.70 17.70
N LEU A 356 -12.37 -7.15 16.61
CA LEU A 356 -12.66 -8.43 15.98
C LEU A 356 -11.82 -9.54 16.60
N SER A 357 -10.50 -9.44 16.44
CA SER A 357 -9.52 -10.42 16.91
C SER A 357 -8.13 -9.80 17.01
N VAL A 358 -7.23 -10.49 17.69
CA VAL A 358 -5.84 -10.05 17.86
C VAL A 358 -4.94 -11.09 17.21
N ASP A 359 -4.77 -10.97 15.90
CA ASP A 359 -4.09 -11.95 15.06
C ASP A 359 -3.08 -11.26 14.12
N PRO A 360 -1.76 -11.45 14.30
CA PRO A 360 -0.74 -10.91 13.40
C PRO A 360 -0.66 -11.63 12.06
N ASP A 361 -1.20 -12.85 11.96
CA ASP A 361 -1.17 -13.67 10.76
C ASP A 361 -2.11 -13.18 9.65
N ARG A 362 -3.08 -12.31 9.97
CA ARG A 362 -4.03 -11.76 9.00
C ARG A 362 -3.28 -11.03 7.88
N ILE A 363 -3.42 -11.51 6.64
CA ILE A 363 -2.62 -11.02 5.50
C ILE A 363 -3.33 -9.87 4.81
N ILE A 364 -2.76 -8.67 4.88
CA ILE A 364 -3.24 -7.50 4.17
C ILE A 364 -2.40 -7.30 2.91
N ILE A 365 -3.04 -7.30 1.75
CA ILE A 365 -2.40 -7.23 0.44
C ILE A 365 -2.80 -5.95 -0.27
N LYS A 366 -1.81 -5.12 -0.59
CA LYS A 366 -1.97 -3.98 -1.50
C LYS A 366 -1.93 -4.48 -2.94
N ARG A 367 -3.00 -4.21 -3.68
CA ARG A 367 -3.08 -4.40 -5.13
C ARG A 367 -2.60 -3.13 -5.84
N ILE A 368 -1.94 -3.28 -6.97
CA ILE A 368 -1.74 -2.25 -7.97
C ILE A 368 -2.21 -2.80 -9.31
N VAL A 369 -2.88 -1.97 -10.09
CA VAL A 369 -3.32 -2.29 -11.44
C VAL A 369 -2.56 -1.43 -12.43
N LEU A 370 -1.77 -2.05 -13.30
CA LEU A 370 -1.12 -1.36 -14.41
C LEU A 370 -2.04 -1.41 -15.62
N SER A 371 -2.30 -0.26 -16.22
CA SER A 371 -3.19 -0.12 -17.39
C SER A 371 -2.39 -0.10 -18.69
N GLY A 372 -2.99 -0.61 -19.76
CA GLY A 372 -2.41 -0.64 -21.09
C GLY A 372 -3.50 -0.56 -22.16
N HIS A 373 -3.16 0.04 -23.28
CA HIS A 373 -4.09 0.26 -24.38
C HIS A 373 -3.81 -0.73 -25.53
N PRO A 374 -4.81 -1.50 -26.00
CA PRO A 374 -4.65 -2.34 -27.19
C PRO A 374 -4.56 -1.46 -28.44
N PHE A 375 -3.54 -1.66 -29.27
CA PHE A 375 -3.31 -0.87 -30.48
C PHE A 375 -3.63 -1.64 -31.76
N LYS A 376 -3.00 -2.81 -31.96
CA LYS A 376 -3.29 -3.70 -33.10
C LYS A 376 -4.02 -4.93 -32.58
N ILE A 377 -5.27 -5.13 -32.99
CA ILE A 377 -6.11 -6.24 -32.52
C ILE A 377 -6.29 -7.23 -33.68
N LEU A 378 -5.86 -8.47 -33.44
CA LEU A 378 -6.17 -9.63 -34.27
C LEU A 378 -7.21 -10.50 -33.53
N THR A 379 -7.60 -11.63 -34.12
CA THR A 379 -8.65 -12.52 -33.58
C THR A 379 -8.38 -13.00 -32.16
N ARG A 380 -7.17 -13.47 -31.85
CA ARG A 380 -6.77 -13.95 -30.50
C ARG A 380 -5.51 -13.31 -29.94
N THR A 381 -4.89 -12.43 -30.71
CA THR A 381 -3.66 -11.74 -30.30
C THR A 381 -3.85 -10.24 -30.42
N ALA A 382 -3.28 -9.48 -29.50
CA ALA A 382 -3.31 -8.03 -29.56
C ALA A 382 -1.96 -7.46 -29.17
N VAL A 383 -1.55 -6.37 -29.82
CA VAL A 383 -0.38 -5.59 -29.43
C VAL A 383 -0.83 -4.52 -28.46
N VAL A 384 -0.29 -4.52 -27.25
CA VAL A 384 -0.61 -3.57 -26.17
C VAL A 384 0.53 -2.55 -26.07
N ARG A 385 0.17 -1.28 -25.85
CA ARG A 385 1.09 -0.16 -25.62
C ARG A 385 0.77 0.56 -24.31
N TYR A 386 1.71 1.40 -23.85
CA TYR A 386 1.62 2.24 -22.65
C TYR A 386 1.54 1.53 -21.30
N MET A 387 1.54 0.19 -21.26
CA MET A 387 1.67 -0.54 -19.99
C MET A 387 3.10 -0.51 -19.46
N PHE A 388 4.08 -0.69 -20.33
CA PHE A 388 5.50 -0.60 -20.03
C PHE A 388 6.20 0.25 -21.09
N PHE A 389 7.41 0.72 -20.76
CA PHE A 389 8.24 1.51 -21.66
C PHE A 389 9.54 0.80 -22.05
N ASN A 390 9.93 -0.24 -21.31
CA ASN A 390 11.18 -0.98 -21.53
C ASN A 390 10.91 -2.46 -21.87
N ARG A 391 11.77 -3.04 -22.72
CA ARG A 391 11.73 -4.46 -23.09
C ARG A 391 11.96 -5.40 -21.90
N GLU A 392 12.91 -5.06 -21.03
CA GLU A 392 13.27 -5.87 -19.86
C GLU A 392 12.13 -6.00 -18.85
N ASP A 393 11.35 -4.93 -18.68
CA ASP A 393 10.19 -4.93 -17.78
C ASP A 393 9.12 -5.92 -18.27
N ILE A 394 8.89 -6.01 -19.58
CA ILE A 394 7.94 -6.98 -20.17
C ILE A 394 8.39 -8.41 -19.91
N LEU A 395 9.69 -8.69 -20.03
CA LEU A 395 10.23 -10.04 -19.76
C LEU A 395 10.08 -10.42 -18.30
N TRP A 396 10.33 -9.47 -17.37
CA TRP A 396 10.15 -9.67 -15.93
C TRP A 396 8.69 -10.00 -15.57
N PHE A 397 7.73 -9.27 -16.15
CA PHE A 397 6.29 -9.45 -15.87
C PHE A 397 5.61 -10.48 -16.78
N LYS A 398 6.34 -11.19 -17.65
CA LYS A 398 5.79 -12.20 -18.56
C LYS A 398 4.94 -13.29 -17.89
N PRO A 399 5.28 -13.80 -16.68
CA PRO A 399 4.48 -14.82 -16.00
C PRO A 399 3.12 -14.31 -15.47
N VAL A 400 2.89 -12.99 -15.45
CA VAL A 400 1.69 -12.41 -14.84
C VAL A 400 0.50 -12.49 -15.81
N GLU A 401 -0.66 -12.89 -15.28
CA GLU A 401 -1.91 -12.95 -16.04
C GLU A 401 -2.47 -11.53 -16.28
N LEU A 402 -2.87 -11.27 -17.53
CA LEU A 402 -3.55 -10.05 -17.95
C LEU A 402 -5.06 -10.26 -17.89
N ARG A 403 -5.78 -9.22 -17.50
CA ARG A 403 -7.24 -9.13 -17.58
C ARG A 403 -7.64 -7.89 -18.34
N THR A 404 -8.89 -7.83 -18.80
CA THR A 404 -9.45 -6.62 -19.42
C THR A 404 -10.64 -6.11 -18.60
N LYS A 405 -11.06 -4.85 -18.81
CA LYS A 405 -12.28 -4.32 -18.16
C LYS A 405 -13.52 -5.08 -18.61
N TRP A 406 -13.51 -5.61 -19.84
CA TRP A 406 -14.59 -6.42 -20.41
C TRP A 406 -14.50 -7.93 -20.09
N GLY A 407 -13.62 -8.33 -19.18
CA GLY A 407 -13.60 -9.69 -18.62
C GLY A 407 -12.80 -10.74 -19.41
N ARG A 408 -12.14 -10.36 -20.50
CA ARG A 408 -11.16 -11.21 -21.21
C ARG A 408 -9.91 -11.45 -20.36
N ARG A 409 -9.29 -12.61 -20.55
CA ARG A 409 -8.08 -13.05 -19.86
C ARG A 409 -6.99 -13.39 -20.86
N GLY A 410 -5.75 -13.09 -20.51
CA GLY A 410 -4.63 -13.30 -21.42
C GLY A 410 -3.29 -13.35 -20.71
N HIS A 411 -2.24 -13.53 -21.50
CA HIS A 411 -0.85 -13.51 -21.05
C HIS A 411 0.04 -12.85 -22.11
N ILE A 412 1.22 -12.41 -21.67
CA ILE A 412 2.23 -11.81 -22.54
C ILE A 412 2.92 -12.92 -23.33
N LYS A 413 2.97 -12.79 -24.66
CA LYS A 413 3.68 -13.73 -25.54
C LYS A 413 5.15 -13.30 -25.69
N GLU A 414 5.36 -12.10 -26.24
CA GLU A 414 6.68 -11.57 -26.59
C GLU A 414 6.70 -10.03 -26.54
N PRO A 415 7.81 -9.41 -26.11
CA PRO A 415 8.04 -7.98 -26.27
C PRO A 415 8.38 -7.63 -27.72
N LEU A 416 7.80 -6.54 -28.22
CA LEU A 416 8.02 -5.99 -29.55
C LEU A 416 8.81 -4.68 -29.44
N GLY A 417 9.92 -4.58 -30.18
CA GLY A 417 10.78 -3.39 -30.20
C GLY A 417 11.42 -3.06 -28.84
N THR A 418 11.79 -1.79 -28.69
CA THR A 418 12.48 -1.23 -27.51
C THR A 418 11.55 -0.40 -26.61
N HIS A 419 10.50 0.22 -27.16
CA HIS A 419 9.60 1.17 -26.48
C HIS A 419 8.49 0.55 -25.63
N GLY A 420 8.63 -0.72 -25.22
CA GLY A 420 7.66 -1.37 -24.32
C GLY A 420 6.34 -1.81 -24.98
N HIS A 421 6.33 -2.01 -26.30
CA HIS A 421 5.22 -2.70 -26.95
C HIS A 421 5.30 -4.20 -26.66
N MET A 422 4.15 -4.85 -26.50
CA MET A 422 4.11 -6.29 -26.25
C MET A 422 2.95 -6.94 -26.99
N LYS A 423 3.19 -8.15 -27.48
CA LYS A 423 2.17 -9.00 -28.06
C LYS A 423 1.59 -9.86 -26.95
N CYS A 424 0.28 -9.80 -26.80
CA CYS A 424 -0.48 -10.53 -25.80
C CYS A 424 -1.42 -11.51 -26.50
N LEU A 425 -1.62 -12.67 -25.87
CA LEU A 425 -2.60 -13.66 -26.30
C LEU A 425 -3.78 -13.65 -25.34
N PHE A 426 -4.99 -13.64 -25.88
CA PHE A 426 -6.23 -13.60 -25.10
C PHE A 426 -7.15 -14.78 -25.44
N ASP A 427 -8.10 -15.05 -24.55
CA ASP A 427 -9.14 -16.06 -24.71
C ASP A 427 -10.05 -15.77 -25.92
N GLY A 428 -10.34 -14.50 -26.20
CA GLY A 428 -11.15 -14.04 -27.33
C GLY A 428 -10.66 -12.71 -27.92
N GLN A 429 -11.40 -12.22 -28.91
CA GLN A 429 -11.09 -10.95 -29.57
C GLN A 429 -11.38 -9.76 -28.66
N LEU A 430 -10.44 -8.81 -28.59
CA LEU A 430 -10.58 -7.57 -27.82
C LEU A 430 -11.36 -6.51 -28.61
N LYS A 431 -12.02 -5.60 -27.90
CA LYS A 431 -12.58 -4.38 -28.48
C LYS A 431 -11.50 -3.28 -28.50
N SER A 432 -11.60 -2.36 -29.46
CA SER A 432 -10.66 -1.23 -29.53
C SER A 432 -10.77 -0.26 -28.35
N GLN A 433 -11.94 -0.18 -27.70
CA GLN A 433 -12.19 0.64 -26.51
C GLN A 433 -11.85 -0.10 -25.21
N ASP A 434 -11.37 -1.34 -25.28
CA ASP A 434 -11.02 -2.11 -24.10
C ASP A 434 -9.69 -1.64 -23.53
N THR A 435 -9.48 -1.84 -22.24
CA THR A 435 -8.21 -1.55 -21.55
C THR A 435 -7.69 -2.83 -20.93
N VAL A 436 -6.43 -3.15 -21.22
CA VAL A 436 -5.74 -4.29 -20.66
C VAL A 436 -5.16 -3.87 -19.31
N LEU A 437 -5.36 -4.72 -18.31
CA LEU A 437 -5.01 -4.48 -16.92
C LEU A 437 -4.15 -5.64 -16.41
N MET A 438 -3.09 -5.33 -15.68
CA MET A 438 -2.26 -6.31 -14.99
C MET A 438 -2.33 -6.07 -13.49
N ASN A 439 -2.65 -7.11 -12.72
CA ASN A 439 -2.75 -7.00 -11.26
C ASN A 439 -1.45 -7.48 -10.60
N LEU A 440 -0.85 -6.59 -9.83
CA LEU A 440 0.32 -6.86 -9.00
C LEU A 440 -0.05 -6.75 -7.53
N TYR A 441 0.50 -7.64 -6.70
CA TYR A 441 0.16 -7.74 -5.29
C TYR A 441 1.41 -7.69 -4.42
N LYS A 442 1.34 -6.97 -3.29
CA LYS A 442 2.33 -7.06 -2.23
C LYS A 442 1.66 -7.10 -0.87
N ARG A 443 2.24 -7.81 0.09
CA ARG A 443 1.83 -7.71 1.49
C ARG A 443 2.24 -6.36 2.07
N VAL A 444 1.38 -5.78 2.89
CA VAL A 444 1.64 -4.53 3.60
C VAL A 444 1.39 -4.72 5.09
N TYR A 445 2.22 -4.05 5.88
CA TYR A 445 2.17 -4.10 7.34
C TYR A 445 1.87 -2.70 7.90
N PRO A 446 1.21 -2.60 9.06
CA PRO A 446 1.01 -1.32 9.73
C PRO A 446 2.37 -0.69 10.11
N LYS A 447 2.38 0.61 10.38
CA LYS A 447 3.59 1.29 10.88
C LYS A 447 3.61 1.23 12.40
N TRP A 448 4.79 1.13 13.00
CA TRP A 448 4.96 1.24 14.45
C TRP A 448 4.92 2.71 14.88
N ASN A 449 3.72 3.21 15.19
CA ASN A 449 3.53 4.58 15.68
C ASN A 449 2.48 4.65 16.80
N TYR A 450 2.50 3.64 17.68
CA TYR A 450 1.65 3.61 18.86
C TYR A 450 2.12 4.67 19.86
N ASP A 451 1.26 5.64 20.15
CA ASP A 451 1.47 6.63 21.21
C ASP A 451 0.31 6.55 22.23
N PRO A 452 0.58 6.19 23.50
CA PRO A 452 -0.43 6.21 24.56
C PRO A 452 -0.98 7.60 24.86
N TYR A 453 -0.22 8.66 24.55
CA TYR A 453 -0.63 10.02 24.88
C TYR A 453 -1.63 10.57 23.84
N VAL A 454 -2.79 10.98 24.34
CA VAL A 454 -3.81 11.67 23.55
C VAL A 454 -4.09 13.00 24.24
N ALA A 455 -3.91 14.11 23.50
CA ALA A 455 -4.20 15.43 24.03
C ALA A 455 -5.68 15.54 24.48
N PRO A 456 -5.97 16.28 25.57
CA PRO A 456 -7.34 16.54 25.96
C PRO A 456 -8.03 17.32 24.85
N PRO A 457 -9.19 16.86 24.35
CA PRO A 457 -9.89 17.56 23.28
C PRO A 457 -10.43 18.90 23.78
N VAL A 458 -10.40 19.88 22.89
CA VAL A 458 -11.20 21.10 23.06
C VAL A 458 -12.69 20.74 22.91
N THR A 459 -13.57 21.50 23.54
CA THR A 459 -15.03 21.32 23.41
C THR A 459 -15.44 21.27 21.96
N TRP A 460 -16.15 20.21 21.57
CA TRP A 460 -16.59 20.04 20.19
C TRP A 460 -17.71 21.05 19.88
N VAL A 461 -17.58 21.72 18.74
CA VAL A 461 -18.51 22.69 18.21
C VAL A 461 -18.77 22.32 16.76
N LYS A 462 -20.02 22.42 16.32
CA LYS A 462 -20.38 22.20 14.93
C LYS A 462 -19.93 23.41 14.12
N ASN A 463 -19.00 23.23 13.19
CA ASN A 463 -18.69 24.26 12.21
C ASN A 463 -19.80 24.24 11.13
N GLU A 464 -20.35 25.41 10.79
CA GLU A 464 -21.36 25.56 9.73
C GLU A 464 -20.73 25.51 8.31
N ASN A 465 -19.40 25.66 8.20
CA ASN A 465 -18.67 25.71 6.92
C ASN A 465 -18.22 24.33 6.40
N THR A 466 -18.95 23.24 6.69
CA THR A 466 -18.67 21.96 6.02
C THR A 466 -19.11 22.06 4.57
N ILE A 467 -18.16 22.26 3.67
CA ILE A 467 -18.33 22.20 2.21
C ILE A 467 -19.09 20.92 1.87
N GLU A 468 -20.25 21.06 1.22
CA GLU A 468 -20.99 19.89 0.77
C GLU A 468 -20.17 19.18 -0.33
N PRO A 469 -20.00 17.85 -0.27
CA PRO A 469 -19.18 17.11 -1.22
C PRO A 469 -19.68 17.18 -2.68
N SER A 470 -20.88 17.74 -2.91
CA SER A 470 -21.46 18.02 -4.22
C SER A 470 -20.89 19.26 -4.92
N GLU A 471 -20.25 20.19 -4.21
CA GLU A 471 -19.87 21.51 -4.76
C GLU A 471 -18.41 21.58 -5.26
N VAL A 472 -17.59 20.56 -5.00
CA VAL A 472 -16.23 20.53 -5.56
C VAL A 472 -16.31 20.01 -7.00
N GLU A 473 -16.41 20.89 -7.98
CA GLU A 473 -16.38 20.55 -9.40
C GLU A 473 -14.97 20.08 -9.85
N MET A 474 -14.94 19.22 -10.87
CA MET A 474 -13.71 18.62 -11.42
C MET A 474 -13.14 19.48 -12.55
N ASP A 475 -12.72 20.70 -12.25
CA ASP A 475 -11.82 21.42 -13.16
C ASP A 475 -10.40 21.54 -12.57
#